data_AF-A0A957LBY1-F1
#
_entry.id   AF-A0A957LBY1-F1
#
_cell.length_a   1.000
_cell.length_b   1.000
_cell.length_c   1.000
_cell.angle_alpha   90.00
_cell.angle_beta   90.00
_cell.angle_gamma   90.00
#
_symmetry.space_group_name_H-M   'P 1'
#
loop_
_entity.id
_entity.type
_entity.pdbx_description
1 polymer ?
#
loop_
_entity_poly.entity_id
_entity_poly.type
_entity_poly.pdbx_seq_one_letter_code
_entity_poly.pdbx_strand_id
1 'polypeptide(L)'
;IIFTAATIVGLPNALLLGFITGLAEFIPQIGAILAAIPAVLIAFFLNDQSWLGVQMSPLSFALLVMGGYIILQQIENYFLVPRVIGRTLNMHPMIVFIGALAGATLAGVLGILLASPLLASLRLIFRYVHSKLLDLPPFPDKLQPEPEPPRPLAEDEDEQEAVGPNDIASSTAD
;
A
#
# COMPACT_ATOMS: atom_id res chain seq x y z
N ILE A 1 13.49 -12.21 -1.52
CA ILE A 1 13.58 -11.50 -2.82
C ILE A 1 15.00 -11.03 -3.10
N ILE A 2 15.62 -10.34 -2.14
CA ILE A 2 16.95 -9.75 -2.31
C ILE A 2 18.05 -10.79 -2.53
N PHE A 3 18.06 -11.91 -1.79
CA PHE A 3 18.98 -13.02 -2.07
C PHE A 3 18.93 -13.45 -3.55
N THR A 4 17.73 -13.67 -4.07
CA THR A 4 17.51 -14.10 -5.45
C THR A 4 17.98 -13.03 -6.43
N ALA A 5 17.62 -11.76 -6.21
CA ALA A 5 18.03 -10.66 -7.07
C ALA A 5 19.55 -10.44 -7.06
N ALA A 6 20.18 -10.44 -5.88
CA ALA A 6 21.62 -10.32 -5.71
C ALA A 6 22.36 -11.47 -6.39
N THR A 7 21.82 -12.70 -6.29
CA THR A 7 22.36 -13.86 -6.98
C THR A 7 22.28 -13.66 -8.49
N ILE A 8 21.12 -13.29 -9.04
CA ILE A 8 20.92 -13.05 -10.48
C ILE A 8 21.87 -11.96 -11.02
N VAL A 9 22.11 -10.91 -10.24
CA VAL A 9 23.01 -9.80 -10.60
C VAL A 9 24.49 -10.19 -10.52
N GLY A 10 24.83 -11.31 -9.88
CA GLY A 10 26.22 -11.71 -9.73
C GLY A 10 26.90 -11.14 -8.48
N LEU A 11 26.15 -10.61 -7.52
CA LEU A 11 26.72 -9.96 -6.35
C LEU A 11 27.38 -11.00 -5.43
N PRO A 12 28.67 -10.86 -5.09
CA PRO A 12 29.32 -11.75 -4.13
C PRO A 12 28.63 -11.67 -2.77
N ASN A 13 28.69 -12.77 -2.01
CA ASN A 13 28.07 -12.89 -0.70
C ASN A 13 26.55 -12.64 -0.71
N ALA A 14 25.86 -12.93 -1.82
CA ALA A 14 24.41 -12.76 -1.96
C ALA A 14 23.62 -13.41 -0.81
N LEU A 15 24.05 -14.57 -0.32
CA LEU A 15 23.41 -15.26 0.82
C LEU A 15 23.50 -14.45 2.11
N LEU A 16 24.69 -13.94 2.44
CA LEU A 16 24.91 -13.11 3.62
C LEU A 16 24.12 -11.81 3.54
N LEU A 17 24.14 -11.16 2.37
CA LEU A 17 23.36 -9.95 2.13
C LEU A 17 21.86 -10.21 2.25
N GLY A 18 21.36 -11.29 1.65
CA GLY A 18 19.96 -11.67 1.77
C GLY A 18 19.53 -11.94 3.22
N PHE A 19 20.39 -12.57 4.01
CA PHE A 19 20.15 -12.82 5.43
C PHE A 19 20.12 -11.52 6.24
N ILE A 20 21.12 -10.64 6.05
CA ILE A 20 21.16 -9.33 6.70
C ILE A 20 19.93 -8.50 6.32
N THR A 21 19.53 -8.49 5.04
CA THR A 21 18.35 -7.72 4.65
C THR A 21 17.08 -8.30 5.24
N GLY A 22 16.92 -9.62 5.27
CA GLY A 22 15.76 -10.25 5.91
C GLY A 22 15.67 -9.91 7.41
N LEU A 23 16.80 -9.81 8.10
CA LEU A 23 16.84 -9.30 9.48
C LEU A 23 16.57 -7.79 9.57
N ALA A 24 17.00 -7.01 8.58
CA ALA A 24 16.80 -5.57 8.60
C ALA A 24 15.33 -5.19 8.31
N GLU A 25 14.65 -5.93 7.43
CA GLU A 25 13.24 -5.74 7.03
C GLU A 25 12.24 -5.82 8.20
N PHE A 26 12.65 -6.33 9.35
CA PHE A 26 11.88 -6.24 10.59
C PHE A 26 11.52 -4.80 10.98
N ILE A 27 12.32 -3.80 10.57
CA ILE A 27 12.01 -2.38 10.74
C ILE A 27 11.60 -1.83 9.36
N PRO A 28 10.30 -1.57 9.13
CA PRO A 28 9.80 -1.07 7.85
C PRO A 28 10.54 0.21 7.42
N GLN A 29 10.85 0.33 6.12
CA GLN A 29 11.59 1.43 5.48
C GLN A 29 13.07 1.58 5.89
N ILE A 30 13.41 1.41 7.17
CA ILE A 30 14.80 1.53 7.65
C ILE A 30 15.62 0.30 7.23
N GLY A 31 15.01 -0.89 7.30
CA GLY A 31 15.67 -2.15 7.00
C GLY A 31 16.30 -2.22 5.63
N ALA A 32 15.54 -1.82 4.62
CA ALA A 32 15.98 -1.81 3.23
C ALA A 32 17.15 -0.84 3.00
N ILE A 33 17.11 0.35 3.60
CA ILE A 33 18.19 1.35 3.48
C ILE A 33 19.46 0.83 4.14
N LEU A 34 19.35 0.30 5.36
CA LEU A 34 20.50 -0.26 6.08
C LEU A 34 21.13 -1.44 5.34
N ALA A 35 20.33 -2.26 4.67
CA ALA A 35 20.82 -3.40 3.91
C ALA A 35 21.39 -3.03 2.52
N ALA A 36 20.92 -1.94 1.91
CA ALA A 36 21.45 -1.46 0.64
C ALA A 36 22.90 -0.95 0.77
N ILE A 37 23.25 -0.31 1.89
CA ILE A 37 24.60 0.24 2.13
C ILE A 37 25.70 -0.83 1.97
N PRO A 38 25.72 -1.94 2.74
CA PRO A 38 26.75 -2.97 2.59
C PRO A 38 26.68 -3.65 1.23
N ALA A 39 25.50 -3.80 0.62
CA ALA A 39 25.37 -4.39 -0.72
C ALA A 39 26.07 -3.55 -1.79
N VAL A 40 25.89 -2.22 -1.77
CA VAL A 40 26.54 -1.29 -2.70
C VAL A 40 28.04 -1.21 -2.44
N LEU A 41 28.48 -1.23 -1.17
CA LEU A 41 29.90 -1.26 -0.83
C LEU A 41 30.57 -2.55 -1.32
N ILE A 42 29.94 -3.71 -1.13
CA ILE A 42 30.44 -4.99 -1.65
C ILE A 42 30.48 -4.97 -3.17
N ALA A 43 29.46 -4.43 -3.83
CA ALA A 43 29.46 -4.25 -5.28
C ALA A 43 30.63 -3.36 -5.74
N PHE A 44 30.95 -2.30 -5.02
CA PHE A 44 32.03 -1.40 -5.40
C PHE A 44 33.43 -2.00 -5.15
N PHE A 45 33.66 -2.64 -4.00
CA PHE A 45 34.99 -3.08 -3.61
C PHE A 45 35.34 -4.51 -4.04
N LEU A 46 34.34 -5.38 -4.20
CA LEU A 46 34.52 -6.81 -4.49
C LEU A 46 33.89 -7.19 -5.86
N ASN A 47 33.84 -6.24 -6.82
CA ASN A 47 33.23 -6.51 -8.13
C ASN A 47 33.95 -7.63 -8.91
N ASP A 48 35.25 -7.80 -8.67
CA ASP A 48 36.11 -8.84 -9.23
C ASP A 48 35.75 -10.25 -8.75
N GLN A 49 35.14 -10.38 -7.56
CA GLN A 49 34.69 -11.64 -6.97
C GLN A 49 33.28 -12.04 -7.42
N SER A 50 32.72 -11.35 -8.43
CA SER A 50 31.41 -11.70 -8.99
C SER A 50 31.44 -13.09 -9.62
N TRP A 51 30.55 -13.97 -9.17
CA TRP A 51 30.45 -15.34 -9.68
C TRP A 51 30.01 -15.42 -11.16
N LEU A 52 29.39 -14.35 -11.67
CA LEU A 52 28.98 -14.20 -13.07
C LEU A 52 30.11 -13.67 -13.97
N GLY A 53 31.28 -13.33 -13.40
CA GLY A 53 32.42 -12.84 -14.15
C GLY A 53 32.17 -11.49 -14.84
N VAL A 54 31.32 -10.64 -14.28
CA VAL A 54 30.92 -9.36 -14.87
C VAL A 54 32.12 -8.40 -14.94
N GLN A 55 32.66 -8.19 -16.15
CA GLN A 55 33.74 -7.23 -16.39
C GLN A 55 33.18 -5.83 -16.62
N MET A 56 32.74 -5.21 -15.54
CA MET A 56 32.26 -3.82 -15.52
C MET A 56 33.14 -2.97 -14.59
N SER A 57 33.15 -1.66 -14.82
CA SER A 57 33.78 -0.73 -13.88
C SER A 57 33.11 -0.86 -12.49
N PRO A 58 33.88 -0.81 -11.38
CA PRO A 58 33.35 -0.88 -10.02
C PRO A 58 32.17 0.08 -9.79
N LEU A 59 32.28 1.29 -10.35
CA LEU A 59 31.27 2.33 -10.20
C LEU A 59 29.98 1.99 -10.95
N SER A 60 30.07 1.44 -12.17
CA SER A 60 28.88 0.98 -12.92
C SER A 60 28.17 -0.19 -12.25
N PHE A 61 28.92 -1.13 -11.67
CA PHE A 61 28.32 -2.28 -10.99
C PHE A 61 27.64 -1.86 -9.67
N ALA A 62 28.26 -0.98 -8.89
CA ALA A 62 27.65 -0.40 -7.69
C ALA A 62 26.37 0.38 -8.00
N LEU A 63 26.37 1.20 -9.06
CA LEU A 63 25.17 1.91 -9.51
C LEU A 63 24.05 0.96 -9.94
N LEU A 64 24.38 -0.13 -10.64
CA LEU A 64 23.41 -1.15 -11.03
C LEU A 64 22.78 -1.82 -9.81
N VAL A 65 23.58 -2.19 -8.81
CA VAL A 65 23.09 -2.80 -7.56
C VAL A 65 22.22 -1.81 -6.78
N MET A 66 22.65 -0.55 -6.65
CA MET A 66 21.86 0.51 -6.01
C MET A 66 20.52 0.72 -6.73
N GLY A 67 20.54 0.83 -8.06
CA GLY A 67 19.33 0.94 -8.88
C GLY A 67 18.42 -0.26 -8.73
N GLY A 68 18.98 -1.48 -8.69
CA GLY A 68 18.24 -2.71 -8.44
C GLY A 68 17.55 -2.72 -7.08
N TYR A 69 18.24 -2.31 -6.02
CA TYR A 69 17.64 -2.17 -4.68
C TYR A 69 16.50 -1.15 -4.66
N ILE A 70 16.67 0.01 -5.31
CA ILE A 70 15.61 1.02 -5.41
C ILE A 70 14.41 0.44 -6.14
N ILE A 71 14.60 -0.18 -7.30
CA ILE A 71 13.50 -0.77 -8.09
C ILE A 71 12.77 -1.86 -7.29
N LEU A 72 13.51 -2.73 -6.62
CA LEU A 72 12.93 -3.77 -5.76
C LEU A 72 12.11 -3.15 -4.63
N GLN A 73 12.61 -2.10 -3.99
CA GLN A 73 11.88 -1.41 -2.93
C GLN A 73 10.58 -0.78 -3.45
N GLN A 74 10.60 -0.22 -4.66
CA GLN A 74 9.40 0.34 -5.27
C GLN A 74 8.39 -0.76 -5.60
N ILE A 75 8.83 -1.89 -6.17
CA ILE A 75 7.96 -3.04 -6.43
C ILE A 75 7.33 -3.54 -5.12
N GLU A 76 8.15 -3.64 -4.07
CA GLU A 76 7.68 -4.05 -2.76
C GLU A 76 6.62 -3.09 -2.21
N ASN A 77 6.92 -1.79 -2.17
CA ASN A 77 6.05 -0.77 -1.60
C ASN A 77 4.74 -0.59 -2.39
N TYR A 78 4.77 -0.65 -3.72
CA TYR A 78 3.61 -0.35 -4.57
C TYR A 78 2.79 -1.56 -5.00
N PHE A 79 3.41 -2.72 -5.18
CA PHE A 79 2.72 -3.92 -5.68
C PHE A 79 2.61 -5.00 -4.63
N LEU A 80 3.72 -5.32 -3.96
CA LEU A 80 3.81 -6.48 -3.09
C LEU A 80 3.06 -6.23 -1.77
N VAL A 81 3.35 -5.13 -1.09
CA VAL A 81 2.69 -4.74 0.16
C VAL A 81 1.17 -4.64 -0.01
N PRO A 82 0.62 -3.91 -1.00
CA PRO A 82 -0.85 -3.79 -1.13
C PRO A 82 -1.53 -5.11 -1.51
N ARG A 83 -0.86 -5.97 -2.29
CA ARG A 83 -1.43 -7.24 -2.75
C ARG A 83 -1.37 -8.34 -1.70
N VAL A 84 -0.33 -8.35 -0.86
CA VAL A 84 -0.17 -9.32 0.23
C VAL A 84 -0.99 -8.91 1.46
N ILE A 85 -1.04 -7.62 1.78
CA ILE A 85 -1.62 -7.13 3.05
C ILE A 85 -3.05 -6.60 2.89
N GLY A 86 -3.46 -6.22 1.67
CA GLY A 86 -4.80 -5.68 1.41
C GLY A 86 -4.99 -4.27 2.00
N ARG A 87 -5.50 -3.34 1.18
CA ARG A 87 -5.71 -1.89 1.45
C ARG A 87 -5.45 -1.48 2.91
N THR A 88 -4.21 -1.06 3.14
CA THR A 88 -3.63 -0.76 4.44
C THR A 88 -4.45 0.28 5.20
N LEU A 89 -4.51 0.12 6.52
CA LEU A 89 -4.93 1.16 7.46
C LEU A 89 -4.26 2.47 7.04
N ASN A 90 -5.06 3.48 6.64
CA ASN A 90 -4.61 4.79 6.14
C ASN A 90 -3.90 5.61 7.24
N MET A 91 -2.82 5.07 7.81
CA MET A 91 -1.98 5.65 8.85
C MET A 91 -0.96 6.54 8.17
N HIS A 92 -0.88 7.79 8.60
CA HIS A 92 0.18 8.68 8.14
C HIS A 92 1.54 8.10 8.58
N PRO A 93 2.53 7.92 7.67
CA PRO A 93 3.81 7.29 7.98
C PRO A 93 4.52 7.88 9.20
N MET A 94 4.39 9.20 9.39
CA MET A 94 4.95 9.90 10.54
C MET A 94 4.44 9.38 11.89
N ILE A 95 3.16 8.97 11.98
CA ILE A 95 2.57 8.44 13.21
C ILE A 95 3.24 7.12 13.56
N VAL A 96 3.44 6.24 12.56
CA VAL A 96 4.10 4.95 12.74
C VAL A 96 5.55 5.13 13.17
N PHE A 97 6.28 6.08 12.57
CA PHE A 97 7.65 6.39 12.95
C PHE A 97 7.77 6.89 14.39
N ILE A 98 6.94 7.86 14.78
CA ILE A 98 6.90 8.38 16.16
C ILE A 98 6.52 7.25 17.14
N GLY A 99 5.53 6.43 16.78
CA GLY A 99 5.13 5.27 17.57
C GLY A 99 6.25 4.24 17.73
N ALA A 100 7.03 4.00 16.67
CA ALA A 100 8.20 3.14 16.72
C ALA A 100 9.30 3.70 17.63
N LEU A 101 9.54 5.01 17.59
CA LEU A 101 10.51 5.66 18.45
C LEU A 101 10.09 5.61 19.93
N ALA A 102 8.80 5.81 20.21
CA ALA A 102 8.24 5.63 21.55
C ALA A 102 8.27 4.16 22.01
N GLY A 103 7.98 3.22 21.11
CA GLY A 103 8.11 1.79 21.38
C GLY A 103 9.57 1.41 21.69
N ALA A 104 10.53 2.00 20.97
CA ALA A 104 11.95 1.79 21.19
C ALA A 104 12.39 2.17 22.61
N THR A 105 11.87 3.26 23.16
CA THR A 105 12.21 3.68 24.53
C THR A 105 11.52 2.85 25.59
N LEU A 106 10.32 2.32 25.31
CA LEU A 106 9.54 1.50 26.25
C LEU A 106 10.01 0.05 26.35
N ALA A 107 10.27 -0.59 25.21
CA ALA A 107 10.54 -2.04 25.12
C ALA A 107 11.73 -2.37 24.20
N GLY A 108 12.54 -1.38 23.82
CA GLY A 108 13.69 -1.58 22.95
C GLY A 108 13.28 -2.05 21.55
N VAL A 109 14.05 -2.98 20.99
CA VAL A 109 13.80 -3.56 19.65
C VAL A 109 12.40 -4.16 19.57
N LEU A 110 11.92 -4.84 20.62
CA LEU A 110 10.57 -5.43 20.64
C LEU A 110 9.49 -4.37 20.49
N GLY A 111 9.68 -3.19 21.08
CA GLY A 111 8.73 -2.08 20.95
C GLY A 111 8.68 -1.49 19.55
N ILE A 112 9.79 -1.48 18.81
CA ILE A 112 9.81 -1.08 17.40
C ILE A 112 9.01 -2.07 16.55
N LEU A 113 9.21 -3.38 16.76
CA LEU A 113 8.48 -4.42 16.02
C LEU A 113 6.98 -4.36 16.24
N LEU A 114 6.58 -4.14 17.51
CA LEU A 114 5.18 -4.10 17.89
C LEU A 114 4.52 -2.73 17.67
N ALA A 115 5.27 -1.68 17.34
CA ALA A 115 4.73 -0.34 17.21
C ALA A 115 3.60 -0.25 16.18
N SER A 116 3.78 -0.85 15.01
CA SER A 116 2.77 -0.81 13.92
C SER A 116 1.43 -1.45 14.33
N PRO A 117 1.37 -2.72 14.76
CA PRO A 117 0.11 -3.32 15.20
C PRO A 117 -0.47 -2.61 16.43
N LEU A 118 0.36 -2.16 17.38
CA LEU A 118 -0.13 -1.46 18.57
C LEU A 118 -0.78 -0.12 18.22
N LEU A 119 -0.17 0.67 17.34
CA LEU A 119 -0.74 1.93 16.85
C LEU A 119 -2.02 1.72 16.04
N ALA A 120 -2.05 0.68 15.21
CA ALA A 120 -3.24 0.29 14.47
C ALA A 120 -4.41 -0.01 15.42
N SER A 121 -4.17 -0.84 16.43
CA SER A 121 -5.16 -1.17 17.46
C SER A 121 -5.59 0.07 18.25
N LEU A 122 -4.65 0.91 18.67
CA LEU A 122 -4.93 2.10 19.46
C LEU A 122 -5.78 3.10 18.67
N ARG A 123 -5.46 3.33 17.39
CA ARG A 123 -6.28 4.19 16.53
C ARG A 123 -7.68 3.64 16.32
N LEU A 124 -7.81 2.32 16.16
CA LEU A 124 -9.12 1.69 15.99
C LEU A 124 -9.99 1.90 17.23
N ILE A 125 -9.42 1.71 18.43
CA ILE A 125 -10.10 1.97 19.70
C ILE A 125 -10.46 3.45 19.82
N PHE A 126 -9.52 4.36 19.55
CA PHE A 126 -9.76 5.80 19.63
C PHE A 126 -10.89 6.23 18.70
N ARG A 127 -10.89 5.76 17.46
CA ARG A 127 -11.96 6.03 16.48
C ARG A 127 -13.30 5.51 16.97
N TYR A 128 -13.34 4.28 17.49
CA TYR A 128 -14.57 3.69 18.02
C TYR A 128 -15.14 4.51 19.19
N VAL A 129 -14.30 4.88 20.15
CA VAL A 129 -14.71 5.68 21.32
C VAL A 129 -15.19 7.07 20.88
N HIS A 130 -14.43 7.75 20.02
CA HIS A 130 -14.81 9.06 19.51
C HIS A 130 -16.13 9.05 18.74
N SER A 131 -16.36 8.03 17.89
CA SER A 131 -17.62 7.85 17.19
C SER A 131 -18.78 7.60 18.15
N LYS A 132 -18.58 6.76 19.19
CA LYS A 132 -19.61 6.45 20.17
C LYS A 132 -19.96 7.65 21.07
N LEU A 133 -18.99 8.51 21.37
CA LEU A 133 -19.22 9.73 22.15
C LEU A 133 -19.99 10.81 21.38
N LEU A 134 -19.90 10.81 20.04
CA LEU A 134 -20.55 11.78 19.17
C LEU A 134 -21.81 11.21 18.48
N ASP A 135 -22.30 10.04 18.90
CA ASP A 135 -23.41 9.30 18.27
C ASP A 135 -23.26 9.14 16.74
N LEU A 136 -22.01 9.03 16.27
CA LEU A 136 -21.67 8.77 14.87
C LEU A 136 -21.50 7.26 14.63
N PRO A 137 -21.86 6.74 13.44
CA PRO A 137 -21.60 5.35 13.11
C PRO A 137 -20.07 5.07 13.13
N PRO A 138 -19.59 4.11 13.96
CA PRO A 138 -18.16 3.84 14.11
C PRO A 138 -17.52 3.28 12.85
N PHE A 139 -18.33 2.66 11.99
CA PHE A 139 -17.94 2.18 10.67
C PHE A 139 -18.88 2.84 9.65
N PRO A 140 -18.37 3.69 8.75
CA PRO A 140 -19.16 4.16 7.61
C PRO A 140 -19.61 2.95 6.83
N ASP A 141 -20.92 2.83 6.66
CA ASP A 141 -21.56 1.68 6.05
C ASP A 141 -21.21 1.66 4.55
N LYS A 142 -20.09 1.04 4.19
CA LYS A 142 -19.63 0.89 2.78
C LYS A 142 -20.53 -0.06 1.96
N LEU A 143 -21.71 -0.36 2.47
CA LEU A 143 -22.71 -1.28 1.93
C LEU A 143 -24.06 -0.61 1.71
N GLN A 144 -24.23 0.68 2.04
CA GLN A 144 -25.36 1.43 1.52
C GLN A 144 -25.16 1.50 0.00
N PRO A 145 -26.07 0.89 -0.80
CA PRO A 145 -26.10 1.17 -2.22
C PRO A 145 -26.13 2.69 -2.35
N GLU A 146 -25.21 3.25 -3.13
CA GLU A 146 -25.21 4.67 -3.44
C GLU A 146 -26.66 5.09 -3.70
N PRO A 147 -27.20 6.12 -3.00
CA PRO A 147 -28.61 6.46 -3.10
C PRO A 147 -28.93 6.53 -4.59
N GLU A 148 -29.79 5.62 -5.04
CA GLU A 148 -30.10 5.47 -6.46
C GLU A 148 -30.44 6.88 -6.94
N PRO A 149 -29.71 7.42 -7.95
CA PRO A 149 -29.94 8.78 -8.41
C PRO A 149 -31.45 8.91 -8.60
N PRO A 150 -32.09 10.01 -8.11
CA PRO A 150 -33.54 10.13 -8.13
C PRO A 150 -34.00 9.69 -9.50
N ARG A 151 -34.73 8.56 -9.55
CA ARG A 151 -35.23 8.02 -10.80
C ARG A 151 -35.79 9.24 -11.52
N PRO A 152 -35.32 9.59 -12.74
CA PRO A 152 -35.87 10.71 -13.46
C PRO A 152 -37.38 10.54 -13.31
N LEU A 153 -38.03 11.53 -12.70
CA LEU A 153 -39.49 11.52 -12.59
C LEU A 153 -39.92 11.14 -14.00
N ALA A 154 -40.57 9.97 -14.15
CA ALA A 154 -41.11 9.59 -15.44
C ALA A 154 -41.83 10.86 -15.89
N GLU A 155 -41.32 11.48 -16.95
CA GLU A 155 -41.70 12.82 -17.37
C GLU A 155 -43.14 12.73 -17.84
N ASP A 156 -44.10 12.73 -16.92
CA ASP A 156 -45.54 12.79 -17.14
C ASP A 156 -45.99 12.11 -18.46
N GLU A 157 -45.46 10.91 -18.76
CA GLU A 157 -45.79 10.19 -20.01
C GLU A 157 -47.26 9.75 -19.98
N ASP A 158 -47.87 9.75 -18.79
CA ASP A 158 -49.28 9.44 -18.56
C ASP A 158 -50.24 10.63 -18.83
N GLU A 159 -49.76 11.86 -19.05
CA GLU A 159 -50.63 13.01 -19.40
C GLU A 159 -50.80 13.25 -20.91
N GLN A 160 -50.03 12.58 -21.76
CA GLN A 160 -50.14 12.76 -23.23
C GLN A 160 -50.98 11.68 -23.93
N GLU A 161 -51.41 10.62 -23.23
CA GLU A 161 -52.19 9.52 -23.83
C GLU A 161 -53.73 9.65 -23.64
N ALA A 162 -54.20 10.72 -22.98
CA ALA A 162 -55.61 10.89 -22.61
C ALA A 162 -56.47 11.78 -23.54
N VAL A 163 -56.07 12.03 -24.79
CA VAL A 163 -56.97 12.59 -25.83
C VAL A 163 -56.76 11.87 -27.15
N GLY A 164 -57.35 10.68 -27.28
CA GLY A 164 -57.39 9.93 -28.52
C GLY A 164 -58.27 10.62 -29.57
N PRO A 165 -57.89 10.67 -30.86
CA PRO A 165 -58.65 11.31 -31.94
C PRO A 165 -60.08 10.77 -32.22
N ASN A 166 -60.60 9.84 -31.41
CA ASN A 166 -61.87 9.17 -31.65
C ASN A 166 -63.08 9.77 -30.90
N ASP A 167 -62.86 10.71 -29.97
CA ASP A 167 -63.98 11.33 -29.22
C ASP A 167 -64.65 12.51 -29.96
N ILE A 168 -64.13 12.89 -31.13
CA ILE A 168 -64.69 13.96 -31.98
C ILE A 168 -65.71 13.44 -33.00
N ALA A 169 -65.87 12.11 -33.11
CA ALA A 169 -66.70 11.47 -34.14
C ALA A 169 -68.09 11.02 -33.67
N SER A 170 -68.43 11.16 -32.38
CA SER A 170 -69.73 10.74 -31.83
C SER A 170 -70.61 11.89 -31.32
N SER A 171 -70.22 13.15 -31.53
CA SER A 171 -70.95 14.34 -31.03
C SER A 171 -71.52 15.23 -32.14
N THR A 172 -71.65 14.74 -33.38
CA THR A 172 -72.24 15.48 -34.51
C THR A 172 -73.29 14.67 -35.28
N ALA A 173 -73.78 13.56 -34.71
CA ALA A 173 -74.89 12.78 -35.25
C ALA A 173 -76.00 12.62 -34.21
N ASP A 174 -76.56 13.75 -33.77
CA ASP A 174 -77.90 13.91 -33.18
C ASP A 174 -78.44 15.31 -33.52
#